data_AF-A0A087MIV4-F1
#
_entry.id   AF-A0A087MIV4-F1
#
_cell.length_a   1.000
_cell.length_b   1.000
_cell.length_c   1.000
_cell.angle_alpha   90.00
_cell.angle_beta   90.00
_cell.angle_gamma   90.00
#
_symmetry.space_group_name_H-M   'P 1'
#
loop_
_entity.id
_entity.type
_entity.pdbx_description
1 polymer ?
#
loop_
_entity_poly.entity_id
_entity_poly.type
_entity_poly.pdbx_seq_one_letter_code
_entity_poly.pdbx_strand_id
1 'polypeptide(L)'
;MTGAFLAVLLSVAGAAPGPVAVAADACPEPRIVQPRYPLDLARANKTGLVLVGARFDDCGRIIETRIDEGSGRRQFDEAANDSVALYVLSEQQRAKAEDGWVQVPVKFGGFRNVEARKIPWPRSHRKPRYLPETEPLPFDSIQAFKEAKVTDQRHFLHPPYGRSADASGRIMQTWMNPQNDDPSVFWLMYNIQPPLNASPADRTITAAIARYRLVEEDGVPVVRLGVLCERPADECERLREFLSKGLPFAKPRRG
;
A
#
# COMPACT_ATOMS: atom_id res chain seq x y z
N MET A 1 -98.58 12.50 12.71
CA MET A 1 -97.32 13.23 12.44
C MET A 1 -96.18 12.33 12.88
N THR A 2 -95.24 12.13 11.97
CA THR A 2 -94.11 11.19 11.97
C THR A 2 -93.22 11.31 13.21
N GLY A 3 -93.09 10.22 13.98
CA GLY A 3 -92.19 10.12 15.13
C GLY A 3 -90.96 9.27 14.78
N ALA A 4 -89.79 9.86 14.96
CA ALA A 4 -88.50 9.42 14.44
C ALA A 4 -87.89 8.21 15.17
N PHE A 5 -87.17 7.40 14.39
CA PHE A 5 -86.17 6.43 14.85
C PHE A 5 -85.01 7.13 15.56
N LEU A 6 -84.53 6.58 16.69
CA LEU A 6 -83.14 6.77 17.11
C LEU A 6 -82.59 5.47 17.72
N ALA A 7 -81.60 4.92 17.01
CA ALA A 7 -80.84 3.74 17.35
C ALA A 7 -79.78 4.06 18.42
N VAL A 8 -79.63 3.15 19.38
CA VAL A 8 -78.57 3.18 20.40
C VAL A 8 -77.26 2.71 19.74
N LEU A 9 -76.25 3.58 19.74
CA LEU A 9 -74.91 3.30 19.22
C LEU A 9 -74.09 2.51 20.25
N LEU A 10 -73.55 1.36 19.84
CA LEU A 10 -72.49 0.64 20.55
C LEU A 10 -71.20 1.47 20.52
N SER A 11 -70.64 1.75 21.69
CA SER A 11 -69.30 2.33 21.82
C SER A 11 -68.25 1.22 21.72
N VAL A 12 -67.51 1.16 20.61
CA VAL A 12 -66.27 0.40 20.50
C VAL A 12 -65.16 1.26 21.08
N ALA A 13 -64.56 0.80 22.18
CA ALA A 13 -63.37 1.40 22.75
C ALA A 13 -62.22 1.31 21.73
N GLY A 14 -61.81 2.46 21.19
CA GLY A 14 -60.62 2.58 20.36
C GLY A 14 -59.39 2.26 21.20
N ALA A 15 -58.73 1.15 20.89
CA ALA A 15 -57.39 0.86 21.37
C ALA A 15 -56.46 2.00 20.93
N ALA A 16 -55.83 2.66 21.90
CA ALA A 16 -54.80 3.65 21.64
C ALA A 16 -53.70 3.02 20.75
N PRO A 17 -53.18 3.75 19.75
CA PRO A 17 -52.00 3.29 19.03
C PRO A 17 -50.84 3.24 20.03
N GLY A 18 -50.49 2.02 20.45
CA GLY A 18 -49.27 1.78 21.20
C GLY A 18 -48.09 2.32 20.40
N PRO A 19 -47.05 2.87 21.06
CA PRO A 19 -45.85 3.31 20.37
C PRO A 19 -45.33 2.15 19.53
N VAL A 20 -45.24 2.40 18.22
CA VAL A 20 -44.62 1.49 17.27
C VAL A 20 -43.19 1.27 17.76
N ALA A 21 -42.92 0.08 18.28
CA ALA A 21 -41.57 -0.34 18.58
C ALA A 21 -40.81 -0.30 17.26
N VAL A 22 -39.99 0.74 17.08
CA VAL A 22 -39.02 0.83 16.00
C VAL A 22 -38.17 -0.43 16.13
N ALA A 23 -38.18 -1.25 15.09
CA ALA A 23 -37.34 -2.43 15.01
C ALA A 23 -35.92 -2.05 15.43
N ALA A 24 -35.33 -2.86 16.29
CA ALA A 24 -33.94 -2.74 16.70
C ALA A 24 -33.06 -2.83 15.44
N ASP A 25 -32.70 -1.68 14.89
CA ASP A 25 -31.73 -1.59 13.81
C ASP A 25 -30.39 -2.00 14.39
N ALA A 26 -29.90 -3.18 13.96
CA ALA A 26 -28.58 -3.66 14.30
C ALA A 26 -27.54 -2.56 14.01
N CYS A 27 -26.63 -2.34 14.96
CA CYS A 27 -25.57 -1.35 14.78
C CYS A 27 -24.82 -1.62 13.46
N PRO A 28 -24.45 -0.56 12.70
CA PRO A 28 -23.73 -0.70 11.44
C PRO A 28 -22.40 -1.40 11.66
N GLU A 29 -21.91 -2.09 10.63
CA GLU A 29 -20.59 -2.70 10.68
C GLU A 29 -19.48 -1.63 10.84
N PRO A 30 -18.44 -1.91 11.64
CA PRO A 30 -17.30 -1.02 11.79
C PRO A 30 -16.66 -0.69 10.45
N ARG A 31 -16.42 0.59 10.21
CA ARG A 31 -15.90 1.09 8.94
C ARG A 31 -14.97 2.26 9.17
N ILE A 32 -13.79 2.18 8.55
CA ILE A 32 -12.79 3.24 8.49
C ILE A 32 -12.78 3.78 7.07
N VAL A 33 -12.93 5.08 6.93
CA VAL A 33 -12.85 5.79 5.64
C VAL A 33 -11.44 6.35 5.48
N GLN A 34 -10.87 6.25 4.29
CA GLN A 34 -9.56 6.85 4.01
C GLN A 34 -9.74 8.33 3.68
N PRO A 35 -8.90 9.23 4.23
CA PRO A 35 -9.02 10.65 3.94
C PRO A 35 -8.68 10.93 2.47
N ARG A 36 -9.41 11.86 1.88
CA ARG A 36 -9.10 12.33 0.53
C ARG A 36 -7.84 13.18 0.59
N TYR A 37 -6.79 12.74 -0.08
CA TYR A 37 -5.54 13.48 -0.14
C TYR A 37 -5.71 14.78 -0.96
N PRO A 38 -5.45 15.97 -0.41
CA PRO A 38 -5.50 17.23 -1.16
C PRO A 38 -4.50 17.22 -2.33
N LEU A 39 -4.99 17.49 -3.55
CA LEU A 39 -4.21 17.29 -4.78
C LEU A 39 -2.96 18.18 -4.87
N ASP A 40 -3.04 19.40 -4.36
CA ASP A 40 -1.94 20.36 -4.31
C ASP A 40 -0.85 19.92 -3.32
N LEU A 41 -1.24 19.40 -2.15
CA LEU A 41 -0.30 18.82 -1.19
C LEU A 41 0.31 17.50 -1.67
N ALA A 42 -0.48 16.69 -2.39
CA ALA A 42 0.01 15.47 -3.04
C ALA A 42 1.06 15.81 -4.11
N ARG A 43 0.77 16.77 -4.99
CA ARG A 43 1.72 17.27 -6.01
C ARG A 43 2.99 17.85 -5.37
N ALA A 44 2.85 18.51 -4.23
CA ALA A 44 3.96 19.08 -3.48
C ALA A 44 4.68 18.09 -2.53
N ASN A 45 4.33 16.79 -2.58
CA ASN A 45 4.86 15.73 -1.71
C ASN A 45 4.91 16.11 -0.22
N LYS A 46 3.91 16.85 0.26
CA LYS A 46 3.83 17.24 1.68
C LYS A 46 3.35 16.06 2.50
N THR A 47 3.77 15.98 3.75
CA THR A 47 3.28 14.96 4.68
C THR A 47 2.71 15.62 5.92
N GLY A 48 1.88 14.89 6.66
CA GLY A 48 1.27 15.38 7.88
C GLY A 48 0.71 14.26 8.73
N LEU A 49 0.61 14.49 10.03
CA LEU A 49 -0.17 13.70 10.95
C LEU A 49 -1.17 14.64 11.58
N VAL A 50 -2.43 14.23 11.64
CA VAL A 50 -3.51 14.96 12.31
C VAL A 50 -4.07 14.06 13.40
N LEU A 51 -4.23 14.56 14.61
CA LEU A 51 -4.94 13.86 15.68
C LEU A 51 -6.35 14.44 15.76
N VAL A 52 -7.34 13.61 15.42
CA VAL A 52 -8.76 13.99 15.43
C VAL A 52 -9.41 13.36 16.65
N GLY A 53 -9.94 14.19 17.55
CA GLY A 53 -10.84 13.75 18.60
C GLY A 53 -12.20 13.45 18.00
N ALA A 54 -12.75 12.27 18.26
CA ALA A 54 -14.05 11.85 17.77
C ALA A 54 -14.93 11.34 18.91
N ARG A 55 -16.14 11.90 19.01
CA ARG A 55 -17.20 11.43 19.91
C ARG A 55 -18.15 10.55 19.13
N PHE A 56 -18.65 9.48 19.75
CA PHE A 56 -19.47 8.48 19.09
C PHE A 56 -20.74 8.13 19.89
N ASP A 57 -21.73 7.56 19.19
CA ASP A 57 -22.95 7.01 19.79
C ASP A 57 -22.76 5.54 20.27
N ASP A 58 -23.80 4.95 20.86
CA ASP A 58 -23.74 3.56 21.38
C ASP A 58 -23.41 2.52 20.30
N CYS A 59 -23.64 2.84 19.03
CA CYS A 59 -23.32 2.00 17.88
C CYS A 59 -21.92 2.28 17.28
N GLY A 60 -21.19 3.28 17.79
CA GLY A 60 -19.87 3.68 17.32
C GLY A 60 -19.86 4.63 16.14
N ARG A 61 -21.00 5.19 15.72
CA ARG A 61 -21.05 6.22 14.68
C ARG A 61 -20.50 7.52 15.26
N ILE A 62 -19.66 8.21 14.51
CA ILE A 62 -19.14 9.50 14.95
C ILE A 62 -20.24 10.57 14.89
N ILE A 63 -20.49 11.24 16.01
CA ILE A 63 -21.48 12.31 16.14
C ILE A 63 -20.84 13.70 16.26
N GLU A 64 -19.57 13.75 16.67
CA GLU A 64 -18.82 14.98 16.84
C GLU A 64 -17.34 14.75 16.51
N THR A 65 -16.71 15.72 15.88
CA THR A 65 -15.27 15.70 15.58
C THR A 65 -14.63 17.02 15.98
N ARG A 66 -13.37 16.96 16.39
CA ARG A 66 -12.52 18.12 16.64
C ARG A 66 -11.07 17.80 16.31
N ILE A 67 -10.29 18.82 15.96
CA ILE A 67 -8.84 18.66 15.80
C ILE A 67 -8.18 18.86 17.15
N ASP A 68 -7.62 17.78 17.71
CA ASP A 68 -6.82 17.85 18.94
C ASP A 68 -5.39 18.35 18.62
N GLU A 69 -4.81 17.86 17.52
CA GLU A 69 -3.50 18.28 17.02
C GLU A 69 -3.51 18.38 15.49
N GLY A 70 -3.25 19.58 14.96
CA GLY A 70 -3.19 19.83 13.53
C GLY A 70 -1.82 19.47 12.93
N SER A 71 -1.81 19.16 11.64
CA SER A 71 -0.58 18.84 10.88
C SER A 71 0.29 20.05 10.53
N GLY A 72 -0.13 21.26 10.95
CA GLY A 72 0.40 22.54 10.47
C GLY A 72 -0.08 22.91 9.05
N ARG A 73 -1.05 22.18 8.50
CA ARG A 73 -1.62 22.41 7.16
C ARG A 73 -3.13 22.23 7.19
N ARG A 74 -3.85 23.34 7.05
CA ARG A 74 -5.32 23.36 7.12
C ARG A 74 -6.01 22.31 6.23
N GLN A 75 -5.49 22.07 5.03
CA GLN A 75 -6.10 21.12 4.09
C GLN A 75 -5.97 19.66 4.52
N PHE A 76 -4.91 19.28 5.24
CA PHE A 76 -4.81 17.94 5.83
C PHE A 76 -5.74 17.82 7.03
N ASP A 77 -5.85 18.89 7.83
CA ASP A 77 -6.71 18.91 9.00
C ASP A 77 -8.20 18.78 8.60
N GLU A 78 -8.62 19.54 7.58
CA GLU A 78 -9.95 19.44 6.96
C GLU A 78 -10.21 18.03 6.40
N ALA A 79 -9.29 17.49 5.60
CA ALA A 79 -9.45 16.16 5.01
C ALA A 79 -9.46 15.03 6.06
N ALA A 80 -8.74 15.17 7.17
CA ALA A 80 -8.79 14.24 8.28
C ALA A 80 -10.14 14.29 8.99
N ASN A 81 -10.62 15.50 9.29
CA ASN A 81 -11.89 15.72 9.95
C ASN A 81 -13.06 15.11 9.16
N ASP A 82 -13.13 15.44 7.87
CA ASP A 82 -14.16 14.94 6.94
C ASP A 82 -14.17 13.42 6.88
N SER A 83 -12.99 12.81 6.91
CA SER A 83 -12.86 11.36 6.85
C SER A 83 -13.33 10.68 8.14
N VAL A 84 -12.90 11.19 9.30
CA VAL A 84 -13.20 10.62 10.62
C VAL A 84 -14.69 10.76 10.94
N ALA A 85 -15.33 11.85 10.50
CA ALA A 85 -16.77 12.04 10.66
C ALA A 85 -17.63 10.92 10.02
N LEU A 86 -17.06 10.14 9.09
CA LEU A 86 -17.74 9.04 8.39
C LEU A 86 -17.45 7.65 8.98
N TYR A 87 -16.71 7.59 10.09
CA TYR A 87 -16.30 6.32 10.71
C TYR A 87 -17.45 5.67 11.47
N VAL A 88 -17.36 4.36 11.57
CA VAL A 88 -18.08 3.55 12.55
C VAL A 88 -17.03 2.77 13.32
N LEU A 89 -16.90 3.06 14.61
CA LEU A 89 -15.90 2.46 15.49
C LEU A 89 -16.32 1.06 15.92
N SER A 90 -15.35 0.12 15.91
CA SER A 90 -15.53 -1.20 16.52
C SER A 90 -15.57 -1.12 18.04
N GLU A 91 -16.09 -2.17 18.70
CA GLU A 91 -16.09 -2.28 20.17
C GLU A 91 -14.70 -2.06 20.78
N GLN A 92 -13.65 -2.61 20.16
CA GLN A 92 -12.27 -2.45 20.63
C GLN A 92 -11.76 -1.01 20.52
N GLN A 93 -12.26 -0.24 19.56
CA GLN A 93 -11.91 1.18 19.41
C GLN A 93 -12.69 2.03 20.42
N ARG A 94 -13.98 1.73 20.63
CA ARG A 94 -14.82 2.38 21.64
C ARG A 94 -14.29 2.17 23.05
N ALA A 95 -13.75 0.98 23.34
CA ALA A 95 -13.15 0.66 24.63
C ALA A 95 -11.89 1.49 24.98
N LYS A 96 -11.31 2.20 24.01
CA LYS A 96 -10.17 3.11 24.21
C LYS A 96 -10.61 4.55 24.48
N ALA A 97 -11.90 4.81 24.55
CA ALA A 97 -12.41 6.15 24.75
C ALA A 97 -12.16 6.63 26.18
N GLU A 98 -11.74 7.87 26.31
CA GLU A 98 -11.64 8.59 27.59
C GLU A 98 -12.69 9.72 27.55
N ASP A 99 -13.56 9.77 28.55
CA ASP A 99 -14.69 10.72 28.62
C ASP A 99 -15.60 10.75 27.37
N GLY A 100 -15.76 9.58 26.71
CA GLY A 100 -16.59 9.44 25.51
C GLY A 100 -15.91 9.92 24.22
N TRP A 101 -14.63 10.26 24.27
CA TRP A 101 -13.83 10.66 23.12
C TRP A 101 -12.78 9.61 22.79
N VAL A 102 -12.59 9.33 21.50
CA VAL A 102 -11.42 8.58 21.01
C VAL A 102 -10.55 9.51 20.18
N GLN A 103 -9.23 9.39 20.35
CA GLN A 103 -8.28 10.10 19.51
C GLN A 103 -7.87 9.22 18.32
N VAL A 104 -8.07 9.74 17.10
CA VAL A 104 -7.82 9.03 15.84
C VAL A 104 -6.64 9.67 15.12
N PRO A 105 -5.49 8.97 15.01
CA PRO A 105 -4.37 9.46 14.23
C PRO A 105 -4.61 9.26 12.72
N VAL A 106 -4.65 10.35 11.97
CA VAL A 106 -4.80 10.35 10.50
C VAL A 106 -3.49 10.79 9.87
N LYS A 107 -2.83 9.86 9.18
CA LYS A 107 -1.51 10.07 8.58
C LYS A 107 -1.60 10.33 7.07
N PHE A 108 -1.10 11.48 6.63
CA PHE A 108 -0.92 11.84 5.23
C PHE A 108 0.53 11.63 4.82
N GLY A 109 0.77 10.60 4.01
CA GLY A 109 2.10 10.23 3.53
C GLY A 109 2.98 9.59 4.62
N GLY A 110 4.16 9.11 4.22
CA GLY A 110 5.07 8.36 5.07
C GLY A 110 4.95 6.84 4.87
N PHE A 111 6.11 6.19 4.81
CA PHE A 111 6.28 4.77 4.54
C PHE A 111 5.32 3.90 5.36
N ARG A 112 4.73 2.89 4.70
CA ARG A 112 4.17 1.73 5.42
C ARG A 112 5.23 1.30 6.44
N ASN A 113 4.85 1.02 7.68
CA ASN A 113 5.73 0.28 8.58
C ASN A 113 5.93 -1.10 7.94
N VAL A 114 6.94 -1.20 7.07
CA VAL A 114 7.42 -2.48 6.56
C VAL A 114 8.17 -3.06 7.74
N GLU A 115 7.52 -3.95 8.46
CA GLU A 115 8.15 -4.80 9.44
C GLU A 115 9.49 -5.28 8.87
N ALA A 116 10.60 -5.00 9.57
CA ALA A 116 11.94 -5.30 9.07
C ALA A 116 12.12 -6.82 9.04
N ARG A 117 11.73 -7.44 7.92
CA ARG A 117 11.84 -8.88 7.71
C ARG A 117 13.23 -9.23 7.22
N LYS A 118 13.78 -10.30 7.79
CA LYS A 118 15.05 -10.86 7.35
C LYS A 118 14.91 -11.31 5.90
N ILE A 119 15.69 -10.71 5.00
CA ILE A 119 15.82 -11.19 3.62
C ILE A 119 16.28 -12.65 3.69
N PRO A 120 15.65 -13.60 2.98
CA PRO A 120 16.03 -15.03 3.01
C PRO A 120 17.41 -15.32 2.37
N TRP A 121 18.26 -14.30 2.25
CA TRP A 121 19.62 -14.40 1.72
C TRP A 121 20.56 -15.11 2.74
N PRO A 122 21.15 -16.27 2.40
CA PRO A 122 22.03 -17.01 3.29
C PRO A 122 23.28 -16.22 3.68
N ARG A 123 23.79 -16.46 4.89
CA ARG A 123 25.04 -15.84 5.35
C ARG A 123 26.24 -16.17 4.46
N SER A 124 26.29 -17.37 3.88
CA SER A 124 27.35 -17.78 2.95
C SER A 124 27.45 -16.83 1.75
N HIS A 125 26.32 -16.30 1.28
CA HIS A 125 26.26 -15.44 0.09
C HIS A 125 26.45 -13.95 0.36
N ARG A 126 26.89 -13.53 1.56
CA ARG A 126 27.14 -12.10 1.84
C ARG A 126 28.32 -11.50 1.08
N LYS A 127 29.20 -12.34 0.54
CA LYS A 127 30.34 -11.95 -0.30
C LYS A 127 30.53 -12.94 -1.46
N PRO A 128 29.53 -13.06 -2.35
CA PRO A 128 29.54 -14.07 -3.39
C PRO A 128 30.40 -13.63 -4.57
N ARG A 129 30.68 -14.57 -5.48
CA ARG A 129 31.12 -14.21 -6.84
C ARG A 129 29.89 -14.02 -7.72
N TYR A 130 29.80 -12.91 -8.43
CA TYR A 130 28.76 -12.71 -9.43
C TYR A 130 29.26 -13.22 -10.76
N LEU A 131 28.56 -14.21 -11.31
CA LEU A 131 28.87 -14.80 -12.60
C LEU A 131 27.65 -14.73 -13.51
N PRO A 132 27.81 -14.58 -14.83
CA PRO A 132 26.69 -14.69 -15.76
C PRO A 132 25.95 -16.01 -15.58
N GLU A 133 24.63 -15.97 -15.75
CA GLU A 133 23.81 -17.16 -15.89
C GLU A 133 24.24 -17.91 -17.15
N THR A 134 24.39 -19.23 -17.03
CA THR A 134 24.78 -20.11 -18.15
C THR A 134 23.57 -20.60 -18.94
N GLU A 135 22.42 -20.68 -18.27
CA GLU A 135 21.15 -21.05 -18.87
C GLU A 135 20.40 -19.81 -19.37
N PRO A 136 19.67 -19.90 -20.49
CA PRO A 136 18.73 -18.87 -20.87
C PRO A 136 17.72 -18.60 -19.75
N LEU A 137 17.31 -17.33 -19.62
CA LEU A 137 16.20 -17.02 -18.75
C LEU A 137 14.93 -17.73 -19.24
N PRO A 138 14.01 -18.13 -18.35
CA PRO A 138 12.76 -18.82 -18.73
C PRO A 138 11.74 -17.89 -19.42
N PHE A 139 12.12 -16.65 -19.73
CA PHE A 139 11.29 -15.64 -20.37
C PHE A 139 12.09 -14.98 -21.50
N ASP A 140 11.44 -14.80 -22.64
CA ASP A 140 11.97 -14.13 -23.82
C ASP A 140 11.64 -12.62 -23.86
N SER A 141 10.68 -12.19 -23.05
CA SER A 141 10.21 -10.81 -22.96
C SER A 141 9.82 -10.43 -21.52
N ILE A 142 9.89 -9.13 -21.23
CA ILE A 142 9.47 -8.55 -19.95
C ILE A 142 7.96 -8.74 -19.75
N GLN A 143 7.19 -8.74 -20.83
CA GLN A 143 5.76 -9.00 -20.78
C GLN A 143 5.47 -10.45 -20.34
N ALA A 144 6.14 -11.45 -20.93
CA ALA A 144 6.01 -12.85 -20.52
C ALA A 144 6.37 -13.05 -19.04
N PHE A 145 7.44 -12.41 -18.56
CA PHE A 145 7.80 -12.42 -17.14
C PHE A 145 6.68 -11.87 -16.23
N LYS A 146 6.07 -10.75 -16.60
CA LYS A 146 5.00 -10.12 -15.82
C LYS A 146 3.75 -10.99 -15.77
N GLU A 147 3.39 -11.61 -16.88
CA GLU A 147 2.22 -12.50 -16.99
C GLU A 147 2.39 -13.78 -16.18
N ALA A 148 3.61 -14.31 -16.10
CA ALA A 148 3.93 -15.50 -15.33
C ALA A 148 3.82 -15.30 -13.80
N LYS A 149 3.84 -14.04 -13.31
CA LYS A 149 3.66 -13.68 -11.89
C LYS A 149 4.53 -14.49 -10.91
N VAL A 150 5.76 -14.80 -11.30
CA VAL A 150 6.66 -15.70 -10.56
C VAL A 150 7.21 -15.12 -9.25
N THR A 151 7.10 -13.82 -9.05
CA THR A 151 7.62 -13.12 -7.87
C THR A 151 6.61 -13.09 -6.72
N ASP A 152 7.10 -13.22 -5.50
CA ASP A 152 6.28 -13.02 -4.32
C ASP A 152 6.04 -11.53 -4.05
N GLN A 153 4.87 -11.08 -4.50
CA GLN A 153 4.39 -9.71 -4.33
C GLN A 153 3.90 -9.42 -2.90
N ARG A 154 3.79 -10.43 -2.02
CA ARG A 154 3.47 -10.22 -0.59
C ARG A 154 4.71 -9.80 0.19
N HIS A 155 5.90 -10.14 -0.30
CA HIS A 155 7.17 -9.88 0.34
C HIS A 155 7.97 -8.84 -0.44
N PHE A 156 7.66 -7.56 -0.19
CA PHE A 156 8.44 -6.45 -0.74
C PHE A 156 9.76 -6.30 0.01
N LEU A 157 10.87 -6.54 -0.70
CA LEU A 157 12.19 -6.22 -0.18
C LEU A 157 12.49 -4.74 -0.46
N HIS A 158 13.29 -4.12 0.42
CA HIS A 158 13.77 -2.77 0.15
C HIS A 158 14.54 -2.76 -1.18
N PRO A 159 14.23 -1.82 -2.10
CA PRO A 159 14.98 -1.62 -3.34
C PRO A 159 16.49 -1.54 -3.07
N PRO A 160 17.33 -2.40 -3.68
CA PRO A 160 18.76 -2.42 -3.40
C PRO A 160 19.45 -1.13 -3.85
N TYR A 161 19.05 -0.57 -5.00
CA TYR A 161 19.72 0.59 -5.61
C TYR A 161 18.96 1.91 -5.41
N GLY A 162 17.89 1.89 -4.61
CA GLY A 162 17.09 3.07 -4.31
C GLY A 162 16.39 3.68 -5.53
N ARG A 163 16.16 4.99 -5.46
CA ARG A 163 15.55 5.83 -6.49
C ARG A 163 16.58 6.87 -6.93
N SER A 164 16.83 7.02 -8.22
CA SER A 164 17.68 8.07 -8.80
C SER A 164 16.96 8.78 -9.94
N ALA A 165 17.44 9.95 -10.31
CA ALA A 165 17.01 10.66 -11.51
C ALA A 165 18.20 10.86 -12.45
N ASP A 166 17.98 10.74 -13.75
CA ASP A 166 18.99 11.08 -14.75
C ASP A 166 18.93 12.57 -15.15
N ALA A 167 19.81 13.00 -16.04
CA ALA A 167 19.90 14.39 -16.49
C ALA A 167 18.63 14.87 -17.22
N SER A 168 17.81 13.98 -17.76
CA SER A 168 16.53 14.32 -18.38
C SER A 168 15.36 14.30 -17.39
N GLY A 169 15.63 14.03 -16.11
CA GLY A 169 14.63 13.97 -15.05
C GLY A 169 13.83 12.67 -15.03
N ARG A 170 14.20 11.65 -15.83
CA ARG A 170 13.59 10.32 -15.73
C ARG A 170 14.01 9.70 -14.41
N ILE A 171 13.05 9.09 -13.73
CA ILE A 171 13.29 8.46 -12.44
C ILE A 171 13.56 6.98 -12.67
N MET A 172 14.73 6.53 -12.24
CA MET A 172 15.10 5.12 -12.20
C MET A 172 14.81 4.56 -10.81
N GLN A 173 14.11 3.42 -10.77
CA GLN A 173 13.82 2.75 -9.52
C GLN A 173 13.89 1.24 -9.69
N THR A 174 14.48 0.58 -8.70
CA THR A 174 14.51 -0.89 -8.65
C THR A 174 13.50 -1.47 -7.68
N TRP A 175 13.04 -2.68 -7.96
CA TRP A 175 12.19 -3.47 -7.08
C TRP A 175 12.76 -4.87 -7.01
N MET A 176 12.87 -5.45 -5.82
CA MET A 176 13.43 -6.78 -5.65
C MET A 176 12.47 -7.65 -4.86
N ASN A 177 12.20 -8.84 -5.38
CA ASN A 177 11.29 -9.79 -4.78
C ASN A 177 11.88 -11.20 -4.88
N PRO A 178 11.68 -12.07 -3.88
CA PRO A 178 11.98 -13.49 -4.02
C PRO A 178 11.01 -14.13 -5.04
N GLN A 179 11.41 -15.26 -5.62
CA GLN A 179 10.50 -16.11 -6.38
C GLN A 179 9.50 -16.81 -5.43
N ASN A 180 8.28 -17.08 -5.91
CA ASN A 180 7.19 -17.63 -5.10
C ASN A 180 7.52 -18.98 -4.43
N ASP A 181 8.24 -19.84 -5.14
CA ASP A 181 8.47 -21.25 -4.79
C ASP A 181 9.95 -21.58 -4.54
N ASP A 182 10.85 -20.61 -4.76
CA ASP A 182 12.28 -20.79 -4.57
C ASP A 182 12.90 -19.59 -3.82
N PRO A 183 13.22 -19.74 -2.52
CA PRO A 183 13.83 -18.67 -1.73
C PRO A 183 15.30 -18.40 -2.10
N SER A 184 15.91 -19.23 -2.94
CA SER A 184 17.25 -19.03 -3.48
C SER A 184 17.26 -18.20 -4.77
N VAL A 185 16.10 -17.80 -5.28
CA VAL A 185 15.98 -16.98 -6.48
C VAL A 185 15.33 -15.65 -6.16
N PHE A 186 15.97 -14.57 -6.62
CA PHE A 186 15.46 -13.21 -6.50
C PHE A 186 15.35 -12.58 -7.88
N TRP A 187 14.29 -11.80 -8.07
CA TRP A 187 14.05 -11.04 -9.28
C TRP A 187 14.15 -9.56 -8.98
N LEU A 188 15.00 -8.87 -9.72
CA LEU A 188 15.13 -7.42 -9.69
C LEU A 188 14.45 -6.84 -10.93
N MET A 189 13.48 -5.96 -10.75
CA MET A 189 12.87 -5.19 -11.82
C MET A 189 13.50 -3.81 -11.87
N TYR A 190 13.92 -3.39 -13.06
CA TYR A 190 14.45 -2.06 -13.33
C TYR A 190 13.38 -1.21 -14.00
N ASN A 191 12.80 -0.27 -13.27
CA ASN A 191 11.71 0.57 -13.75
C ASN A 191 12.19 1.98 -14.06
N ILE A 192 11.71 2.52 -15.17
CA ILE A 192 11.97 3.90 -15.60
C ILE A 192 10.63 4.62 -15.61
N GLN A 193 10.49 5.62 -14.75
CA GLN A 193 9.35 6.52 -14.73
C GLN A 193 9.70 7.77 -15.56
N PRO A 194 8.73 8.29 -16.33
CA PRO A 194 8.95 9.52 -17.07
C PRO A 194 9.14 10.72 -16.13
N PRO A 195 9.71 11.83 -16.61
CA PRO A 195 9.86 13.03 -15.81
C PRO A 195 8.50 13.59 -15.40
N LEU A 196 8.47 14.42 -14.35
CA LEU A 196 7.21 14.94 -13.78
C LEU A 196 6.36 15.76 -14.76
N ASN A 197 6.99 16.37 -15.76
CA ASN A 197 6.36 17.18 -16.81
C ASN A 197 6.11 16.41 -18.12
N ALA A 198 6.21 15.08 -18.10
CA ALA A 198 6.00 14.23 -19.25
C ALA A 198 4.54 14.24 -19.74
N SER A 199 4.34 13.76 -20.98
CA SER A 199 3.00 13.60 -21.54
C SER A 199 2.19 12.60 -20.71
N PRO A 200 0.86 12.77 -20.59
CA PRO A 200 -0.01 11.73 -20.00
C PRO A 200 0.07 10.37 -20.70
N ALA A 201 0.54 10.34 -21.96
CA ALA A 201 0.81 9.10 -22.69
C ALA A 201 2.07 8.37 -22.20
N ASP A 202 3.01 9.09 -21.58
CA ASP A 202 4.24 8.51 -21.06
C ASP A 202 3.93 7.72 -19.79
N ARG A 203 4.33 6.45 -19.78
CA ARG A 203 4.07 5.52 -18.68
C ARG A 203 5.37 5.04 -18.07
N THR A 204 5.30 4.65 -16.80
CA THR A 204 6.38 3.90 -16.18
C THR A 204 6.55 2.58 -16.92
N ILE A 205 7.76 2.29 -17.37
CA ILE A 205 8.10 1.03 -18.02
C ILE A 205 9.00 0.20 -17.10
N THR A 206 8.90 -1.12 -17.24
CA THR A 206 9.95 -2.02 -16.76
C THR A 206 10.91 -2.20 -17.92
N ALA A 207 12.10 -1.63 -17.81
CA ALA A 207 13.09 -1.59 -18.87
C ALA A 207 13.99 -2.84 -18.90
N ALA A 208 14.15 -3.49 -17.74
CA ALA A 208 14.87 -4.74 -17.64
C ALA A 208 14.42 -5.53 -16.40
N ILE A 209 14.69 -6.82 -16.42
CA ILE A 209 14.62 -7.71 -15.26
C ILE A 209 15.94 -8.45 -15.11
N ALA A 210 16.31 -8.76 -13.88
CA ALA A 210 17.49 -9.54 -13.57
C ALA A 210 17.16 -10.67 -12.58
N ARG A 211 17.55 -11.90 -12.92
CA ARG A 211 17.47 -13.08 -12.06
C ARG A 211 18.77 -13.22 -11.29
N TYR A 212 18.67 -13.29 -9.97
CA TYR A 212 19.76 -13.60 -9.05
C TYR A 212 19.49 -14.97 -8.45
N ARG A 213 20.26 -15.98 -8.87
CA ARG A 213 20.15 -17.34 -8.34
C ARG A 213 21.34 -17.63 -7.44
N LEU A 214 21.06 -18.04 -6.21
CA LEU A 214 22.07 -18.36 -5.21
C LEU A 214 22.47 -19.82 -5.36
N VAL A 215 23.75 -20.07 -5.61
CA VAL A 215 24.30 -21.43 -5.77
C VAL A 215 25.65 -21.55 -5.08
N GLU A 216 26.03 -22.77 -4.74
CA GLU A 216 27.40 -23.07 -4.30
C GLU A 216 28.11 -23.88 -5.38
N GLU A 217 29.26 -23.39 -5.82
CA GLU A 217 30.11 -24.03 -6.83
C GLU A 217 31.48 -24.27 -6.19
N ASP A 218 31.88 -25.54 -6.07
CA ASP A 218 33.12 -25.95 -5.40
C ASP A 218 33.26 -25.38 -3.97
N GLY A 219 32.14 -25.31 -3.24
CA GLY A 219 32.08 -24.74 -1.88
C GLY A 219 32.21 -23.21 -1.84
N VAL A 220 32.20 -22.54 -3.00
CA VAL A 220 32.22 -21.08 -3.10
C VAL A 220 30.80 -20.57 -3.35
N PRO A 221 30.31 -19.60 -2.56
CA PRO A 221 29.02 -18.96 -2.81
C PRO A 221 29.08 -18.13 -4.10
N VAL A 222 28.21 -18.45 -5.04
CA VAL A 222 28.08 -17.80 -6.35
C VAL A 222 26.67 -17.26 -6.50
N VAL A 223 26.57 -16.11 -7.14
CA VAL A 223 25.31 -15.53 -7.60
C VAL A 223 25.32 -15.58 -9.12
N ARG A 224 24.48 -16.44 -9.69
CA ARG A 224 24.25 -16.51 -11.13
C ARG A 224 23.29 -15.40 -11.53
N LEU A 225 23.76 -14.52 -12.40
CA LEU A 225 23.06 -13.30 -12.83
C LEU A 225 22.61 -13.44 -14.29
N GLY A 226 21.32 -13.56 -14.50
CA GLY A 226 20.70 -13.45 -15.83
C GLY A 226 20.01 -12.11 -15.99
N VAL A 227 20.12 -11.48 -17.17
CA VAL A 227 19.50 -10.18 -17.45
C VAL A 227 18.72 -10.22 -18.76
N LEU A 228 17.42 -9.92 -18.69
CA LEU A 228 16.57 -9.65 -19.84
C LEU A 228 16.31 -8.14 -19.89
N CYS A 229 16.66 -7.52 -21.01
CA CYS A 229 16.65 -6.08 -21.18
C CYS A 229 16.11 -5.74 -22.57
N GLU A 230 15.08 -4.90 -22.61
CA GLU A 230 14.39 -4.48 -23.85
C GLU A 230 14.74 -3.03 -24.22
N ARG A 231 15.96 -2.61 -23.86
CA ARG A 231 16.51 -1.28 -24.13
C ARG A 231 17.53 -1.34 -25.27
N PRO A 232 18.01 -0.19 -25.80
CA PRO A 232 19.15 -0.18 -26.71
C PRO A 232 20.33 -1.01 -26.17
N ALA A 233 21.06 -1.68 -27.06
CA ALA A 233 22.06 -2.68 -26.69
C ALA A 233 23.15 -2.12 -25.75
N ASP A 234 23.58 -0.87 -25.96
CA ASP A 234 24.57 -0.20 -25.11
C ASP A 234 24.04 0.08 -23.69
N GLU A 235 22.76 0.44 -23.55
CA GLU A 235 22.09 0.57 -22.24
C GLU A 235 22.05 -0.78 -21.52
N CYS A 236 21.71 -1.86 -22.25
CA CYS A 236 21.65 -3.20 -21.68
C CYS A 236 23.01 -3.72 -21.23
N GLU A 237 24.08 -3.49 -22.00
CA GLU A 237 25.44 -3.86 -21.59
C GLU A 237 25.90 -3.09 -20.36
N ARG A 238 25.68 -1.77 -20.31
CA ARG A 238 25.99 -0.96 -19.11
C ARG A 238 25.23 -1.45 -17.88
N LEU A 239 23.97 -1.83 -18.05
CA LEU A 239 23.19 -2.40 -16.95
C LEU A 239 23.75 -3.75 -16.49
N ARG A 240 24.14 -4.64 -17.40
CA ARG A 240 24.78 -5.93 -17.05
C ARG A 240 26.07 -5.71 -16.26
N GLU A 241 26.94 -4.80 -16.74
CA GLU A 241 28.19 -4.45 -16.05
C GLU A 241 27.93 -3.81 -14.67
N PHE A 242 26.89 -2.99 -14.55
CA PHE A 242 26.51 -2.42 -13.26
C PHE A 242 26.06 -3.49 -12.27
N LEU A 243 25.16 -4.39 -12.69
CA LEU A 243 24.61 -5.43 -11.81
C LEU A 243 25.65 -6.49 -11.43
N SER A 244 26.66 -6.75 -12.28
CA SER A 244 27.75 -7.68 -11.97
C SER A 244 28.71 -7.17 -10.89
N LYS A 245 28.72 -5.85 -10.60
CA LYS A 245 29.42 -5.27 -9.43
C LYS A 245 28.78 -5.68 -8.10
N GLY A 246 27.60 -6.27 -8.15
CA GLY A 246 26.90 -6.90 -7.03
C GLY A 246 25.93 -5.98 -6.31
N LEU A 247 25.05 -6.60 -5.51
CA LEU A 247 24.03 -5.88 -4.76
C LEU A 247 24.68 -5.09 -3.61
N PRO A 248 24.14 -3.93 -3.20
CA PRO A 248 24.78 -3.08 -2.18
C PRO A 248 24.98 -3.76 -0.83
N PHE A 249 24.12 -4.73 -0.48
CA PHE A 249 24.20 -5.53 0.74
C PHE A 249 24.97 -6.87 0.59
N ALA A 250 25.36 -7.24 -0.63
CA ALA A 250 26.04 -8.50 -0.95
C ALA A 250 27.19 -8.27 -1.94
N LYS A 251 28.02 -7.25 -1.69
CA LYS A 251 29.15 -6.91 -2.57
C LYS A 251 30.14 -8.08 -2.67
N PRO A 252 30.75 -8.31 -3.85
CA PRO A 252 31.72 -9.38 -4.02
C PRO A 252 32.93 -9.21 -3.10
N ARG A 253 33.63 -10.32 -2.81
CA ARG A 253 34.94 -10.23 -2.14
C ARG A 253 35.85 -9.32 -2.97
N ARG A 254 36.49 -8.34 -2.33
CA ARG A 254 37.63 -7.66 -2.94
C ARG A 254 38.71 -8.74 -3.14
N GLY A 255 39.09 -8.95 -4.40
CA GLY A 255 40.25 -9.75 -4.76
C GLY A 255 41.53 -9.11 -4.26
#